data_AF-A0A0U3FHA4-F1
#
_entry.id   AF-A0A0U3FHA4-F1
#
_cell.length_a   1.000
_cell.length_b   1.000
_cell.length_c   1.000
_cell.angle_alpha   90.00
_cell.angle_beta   90.00
_cell.angle_gamma   90.00
#
_symmetry.space_group_name_H-M   'P 1'
#
loop_
_entity.id
_entity.type
_entity.pdbx_description
1 polymer ?
#
loop_
_entity_poly.entity_id
_entity_poly.type
_entity_poly.pdbx_seq_one_letter_code
_entity_poly.pdbx_strand_id
1 'polypeptide(L)' 'MLAQRAAGTGVATPPEQAQARALIAAIDAGGIPLHPAKVNQIARDLGLEVSREAPVEATIARIRELLLRA' A
#
# COMPACT_ATOMS: atom_id res chain seq x y z
N MET A 1 -8.64 -2.40 -41.95
CA MET A 1 -8.71 -3.27 -40.75
C MET A 1 -9.21 -2.43 -39.60
N LEU A 2 -10.17 -3.00 -38.87
CA LEU A 2 -11.00 -2.34 -37.86
C LEU A 2 -10.23 -1.88 -36.62
N ALA A 3 -10.70 -0.73 -36.14
CA ALA A 3 -10.71 -0.21 -34.78
C ALA A 3 -10.11 -1.08 -33.66
N GLN A 4 -9.24 -0.46 -32.86
CA GLN A 4 -9.11 -0.79 -31.44
C GLN A 4 -9.22 0.50 -30.62
N ARG A 5 -10.46 0.85 -30.29
CA ARG A 5 -10.76 1.63 -29.08
C ARG A 5 -10.77 0.63 -27.93
N ALA A 6 -9.72 0.62 -27.12
CA ALA A 6 -9.81 0.10 -25.76
C ALA A 6 -10.33 1.25 -24.87
N ALA A 7 -11.65 1.32 -24.73
CA ALA A 7 -12.26 2.06 -23.64
C ALA A 7 -12.04 1.22 -22.37
N GLY A 8 -11.06 1.62 -21.57
CA GLY A 8 -10.97 1.25 -20.17
C GLY A 8 -10.68 2.55 -19.43
N THR A 9 -11.57 2.96 -18.53
CA THR A 9 -11.28 4.00 -17.55
C THR A 9 -10.09 3.54 -16.72
N GLY A 10 -8.89 3.89 -17.17
CA GLY A 10 -7.65 3.68 -16.45
C GLY A 10 -7.64 4.59 -15.25
N VAL A 11 -8.32 4.18 -14.18
CA VAL A 11 -8.10 4.77 -12.86
C VAL A 11 -6.68 4.42 -12.47
N ALA A 12 -5.76 5.35 -12.72
CA ALA A 12 -4.40 5.24 -12.23
C ALA A 12 -4.48 4.96 -10.73
N THR A 13 -3.83 3.89 -10.28
CA THR A 13 -3.77 3.54 -8.86
C THR A 13 -3.30 4.78 -8.09
N PRO A 14 -4.05 5.21 -7.05
CA PRO A 14 -3.62 6.35 -6.24
C PRO A 14 -2.19 6.14 -5.72
N PRO A 15 -1.34 7.18 -5.69
CA PRO A 15 0.07 7.06 -5.38
C PRO A 15 0.34 6.39 -4.02
N GLU A 16 -0.53 6.61 -3.03
CA GLU A 16 -0.49 5.99 -1.71
C GLU A 16 -0.71 4.48 -1.77
N GLN A 17 -1.64 4.01 -2.61
CA GLN A 17 -1.89 2.57 -2.80
C GLN A 17 -0.72 1.90 -3.54
N ALA A 18 -0.14 2.58 -4.53
CA ALA A 18 1.04 2.09 -5.23
C ALA A 18 2.24 1.94 -4.27
N GLN A 19 2.47 2.95 -3.42
CA GLN A 19 3.53 2.92 -2.42
C GLN A 19 3.31 1.82 -1.38
N ALA A 20 2.08 1.62 -0.91
CA ALA A 20 1.74 0.55 0.02
C ALA A 20 1.95 -0.84 -0.58
N ARG A 21 1.52 -1.06 -1.84
CA ARG A 21 1.75 -2.33 -2.55
C ARG A 21 3.24 -2.62 -2.72
N ALA A 22 4.04 -1.61 -3.07
CA ALA A 22 5.49 -1.75 -3.17
C ALA A 22 6.14 -2.11 -1.82
N LEU A 23 5.70 -1.47 -0.72
CA LEU A 23 6.15 -1.80 0.63
C LEU A 23 5.86 -3.26 0.98
N ILE A 24 4.61 -3.71 0.80
CA ILE A 24 4.21 -5.08 1.12
C ILE A 24 4.98 -6.10 0.27
N ALA A 25 5.10 -5.86 -1.04
CA ALA A 25 5.84 -6.75 -1.93
C ALA A 25 7.33 -6.89 -1.51
N ALA A 26 7.97 -5.79 -1.09
CA ALA A 26 9.34 -5.84 -0.60
C ALA A 26 9.45 -6.66 0.71
N ILE A 27 8.48 -6.54 1.62
CA ILE A 27 8.45 -7.32 2.86
C ILE A 27 8.21 -8.80 2.58
N ASP A 28 7.27 -9.12 1.68
CA ASP A 28 6.95 -10.50 1.31
C ASP A 28 8.14 -11.18 0.60
N ALA A 29 9.00 -10.42 -0.06
CA ALA A 29 10.28 -10.87 -0.62
C ALA A 29 11.40 -11.04 0.44
N GLY A 30 11.11 -10.84 1.72
CA GLY A 30 12.07 -10.95 2.83
C GLY A 30 12.73 -9.64 3.26
N GLY A 31 12.28 -8.50 2.73
CA GLY A 31 12.75 -7.18 3.14
C GLY A 31 12.29 -6.80 4.55
N ILE A 32 13.16 -6.12 5.30
CA ILE A 32 12.87 -5.62 6.64
C ILE A 32 12.69 -4.09 6.57
N PRO A 33 11.56 -3.53 7.04
CA PRO A 33 11.37 -2.10 7.07
C PRO A 33 12.27 -1.46 8.13
N LEU A 34 13.31 -0.76 7.66
CA LEU A 34 14.30 -0.10 8.51
C LEU A 34 13.77 1.17 9.20
N HIS A 35 12.70 1.76 8.67
CA HIS A 35 12.13 3.02 9.15
C HIS A 35 10.64 2.86 9.51
N PRO A 36 10.30 2.49 10.76
CA PRO A 36 8.92 2.37 11.21
C PRO A 36 8.08 3.63 10.99
N ALA A 37 8.70 4.81 11.13
CA ALA A 37 8.03 6.08 10.87
C ALA A 37 7.53 6.20 9.42
N LYS A 38 8.26 5.66 8.44
CA LYS A 38 7.86 5.68 7.03
C LYS A 38 6.70 4.73 6.78
N VAL A 39 6.70 3.54 7.41
CA VAL A 39 5.57 2.60 7.37
C VAL A 39 4.31 3.25 7.93
N ASN A 40 4.43 3.92 9.08
CA ASN A 40 3.31 4.64 9.69
C ASN A 40 2.82 5.80 8.82
N GLN A 41 3.70 6.50 8.10
CA GLN A 41 3.27 7.53 7.16
C GLN A 41 2.43 6.94 6.02
N ILE A 42 2.89 5.85 5.41
CA ILE A 42 2.16 5.15 4.34
C ILE A 42 0.78 4.71 4.82
N ALA A 43 0.69 4.18 6.04
CA ALA A 43 -0.59 3.80 6.63
C ALA A 43 -1.54 5.00 6.79
N ARG A 44 -1.04 6.15 7.28
CA ARG A 44 -1.84 7.38 7.39
C ARG A 44 -2.29 7.91 6.04
N ASP A 45 -1.42 7.85 5.03
CA ASP A 45 -1.74 8.27 3.67
C ASP A 45 -2.85 7.40 3.06
N LEU A 46 -2.94 6.12 3.47
CA LEU A 46 -4.06 5.22 3.16
C LEU A 46 -5.33 5.44 4.00
N GLY A 47 -5.33 6.41 4.91
CA GLY A 47 -6.45 6.69 5.82
C GLY A 47 -6.54 5.77 7.04
N LEU A 48 -5.49 4.99 7.34
CA LEU A 48 -5.45 4.18 8.56
C LEU A 48 -5.01 5.01 9.76
N GLU A 49 -5.69 4.82 10.90
CA GLU A 49 -5.19 5.31 12.18
C GLU A 49 -4.08 4.42 12.73
N VAL A 50 -2.97 5.04 13.11
CA VAL A 50 -1.77 4.36 13.65
C VAL A 50 -1.30 5.03 14.93
N SER A 51 -1.15 4.23 16.00
CA SER A 51 -0.48 4.67 17.23
C SER A 51 1.04 4.67 17.02
N ARG A 52 1.73 5.61 17.68
CA ARG A 52 3.20 5.64 17.71
C ARG A 52 3.79 4.51 18.56
N GLU A 53 2.99 3.94 19.44
CA GLU A 53 3.37 2.86 20.35
C GLU A 53 3.06 1.47 19.76
N ALA A 54 2.31 1.41 18.65
CA ALA A 54 1.99 0.16 18.01
C ALA A 54 3.25 -0.48 17.38
N PRO A 55 3.44 -1.81 17.51
CA PRO A 55 4.46 -2.53 16.78
C PRO A 55 4.31 -2.31 15.27
N VAL A 56 5.42 -2.18 14.54
CA VAL A 56 5.41 -1.90 13.10
C VAL A 56 4.73 -3.03 12.32
N GLU A 57 4.85 -4.26 12.80
CA GLU A 57 4.23 -5.47 12.25
C GLU A 57 2.70 -5.37 12.27
N ALA A 58 2.13 -4.76 13.32
CA ALA A 58 0.70 -4.54 13.42
C ALA A 58 0.23 -3.52 12.37
N THR A 59 1.02 -2.46 12.12
CA THR A 59 0.73 -1.51 11.03
C THR A 59 0.82 -2.19 9.66
N ILE A 60 1.83 -3.02 9.43
CA ILE A 60 1.99 -3.79 8.19
C ILE A 60 0.79 -4.71 7.94
N ALA A 61 0.32 -5.41 8.98
CA ALA A 61 -0.87 -6.26 8.89
C ALA A 61 -2.12 -5.47 8.48
N ARG A 62 -2.34 -4.28 9.07
CA ARG A 62 -3.47 -3.40 8.69
C ARG A 62 -3.38 -2.91 7.24
N ILE A 63 -2.17 -2.57 6.77
CA ILE A 63 -1.95 -2.20 5.37
C ILE A 63 -2.32 -3.38 4.45
N ARG A 64 -1.87 -4.61 4.77
CA ARG A 64 -2.23 -5.81 3.99
C ARG A 64 -3.74 -6.02 3.93
N GLU A 65 -4.42 -5.94 5.08
CA GLU A 65 -5.88 -6.11 5.15
C GLU A 65 -6.63 -5.07 4.32
N LEU A 66 -6.20 -3.81 4.34
CA LEU A 66 -6.81 -2.76 3.53
C LEU A 66 -6.64 -3.04 2.04
N LEU A 67 -5.43 -3.43 1.61
CA LEU A 67 -5.13 -3.72 0.20
C LEU A 67 -5.85 -4.97 -0.34
N LEU A 68 -6.26 -5.90 0.53
CA LEU A 68 -7.07 -7.06 0.15
C LEU A 68 -8.54 -6.70 -0.13
N ARG A 69 -9.02 -5.58 0.43
CA ARG A 69 -10.42 -5.15 0.33
C ARG A 69 -10.66 -4.11 -0.78
N ALA A 70 -9.59 -3.51 -1.30
CA ALA A 70 -9.59 -2.45 -2.30
C ALA A 70 -9.39 -3.00 -3.72
#